data_AF-A0A519SZ96-F1
#
_entry.id   AF-A0A519SZ96-F1
#
_cell.length_a   1.000
_cell.length_b   1.000
_cell.length_c   1.000
_cell.angle_alpha   90.00
_cell.angle_beta   90.00
_cell.angle_gamma   90.00
#
_symmetry.space_group_name_H-M   'P 1'
#
loop_
_entity.id
_entity.type
_entity.pdbx_description
1 polymer ?
#
loop_
_entity_poly.entity_id
_entity_poly.type
_entity_poly.pdbx_seq_one_letter_code
_entity_poly.pdbx_strand_id
1 'polypeptide(L)'
;WFVMVNVPHDQGQDWPALTAKVRQVVLTKLSRTLGADIEPLIEAEKTWTPPGIAADTSSFGGALYGSSSNNALAAFLRHPNFSGRLTGLYFCGGSVHPGGGIPLCLLSAKIVTELIG
;
A
#
# COMPACT_ATOMS: atom_id res chain seq x y z
N TRP A 1 -13.51 0.98 -13.62
CA TRP A 1 -13.51 -0.01 -12.52
C TRP A 1 -12.08 -0.19 -12.03
N PHE A 2 -11.87 -0.79 -10.85
CA PHE A 2 -10.53 -1.21 -10.43
C PHE A 2 -10.63 -2.61 -9.84
N VAL A 3 -9.60 -3.42 -10.08
CA VAL A 3 -9.43 -4.71 -9.41
C VAL A 3 -8.18 -4.62 -8.57
N MET A 4 -8.30 -4.91 -7.28
CA MET A 4 -7.18 -4.96 -6.36
C MET A 4 -7.03 -6.39 -5.85
N VAL A 5 -5.83 -6.93 -5.92
CA VAL A 5 -5.47 -8.25 -5.40
C VAL A 5 -4.38 -8.06 -4.36
N ASN A 6 -4.55 -8.65 -3.18
CA ASN A 6 -3.49 -8.65 -2.17
C ASN A 6 -2.31 -9.47 -2.70
N VAL A 7 -1.12 -8.88 -2.68
CA VAL A 7 0.14 -9.47 -3.11
C VAL A 7 1.22 -9.25 -2.04
N PRO A 8 2.28 -10.05 -1.99
CA PRO A 8 3.42 -9.76 -1.11
C PRO A 8 4.08 -8.43 -1.50
N HIS A 9 4.84 -7.85 -0.57
CA HIS A 9 5.74 -6.74 -0.90
C HIS A 9 6.91 -7.23 -1.76
N ASP A 10 7.53 -6.30 -2.48
CA ASP A 10 8.66 -6.61 -3.35
C ASP A 10 9.88 -7.07 -2.54
N GLN A 11 10.37 -8.26 -2.88
CA GLN A 11 11.59 -8.88 -2.36
C GLN A 11 12.44 -9.49 -3.50
N GLY A 12 12.24 -9.03 -4.74
CA GLY A 12 12.93 -9.55 -5.93
C GLY A 12 12.18 -10.68 -6.65
N GLN A 13 10.85 -10.74 -6.52
CA GLN A 13 10.04 -11.67 -7.29
C GLN A 13 10.02 -11.28 -8.78
N ASP A 14 9.72 -12.25 -9.66
CA ASP A 14 9.45 -11.98 -11.08
C ASP A 14 8.05 -11.36 -11.23
N TRP A 15 7.99 -10.03 -11.13
CA TRP A 15 6.74 -9.27 -11.23
C TRP A 15 6.05 -9.35 -12.59
N PRO A 16 6.75 -9.34 -13.75
CA PRO A 16 6.14 -9.62 -15.04
C PRO A 16 5.40 -10.96 -15.08
N ALA A 17 6.05 -12.05 -14.64
CA ALA A 17 5.44 -13.38 -14.63
C ALA A 17 4.25 -13.46 -13.65
N LEU A 18 4.40 -12.89 -12.46
CA LEU A 18 3.32 -12.83 -11.46
C LEU A 18 2.12 -12.03 -11.96
N THR A 19 2.37 -10.89 -12.62
CA THR A 19 1.32 -10.03 -13.18
C THR A 19 0.50 -10.76 -14.23
N ALA A 20 1.17 -11.41 -15.19
CA ALA A 20 0.50 -12.18 -16.24
C ALA A 20 -0.35 -13.32 -15.64
N LYS A 21 0.19 -14.04 -14.65
CA LYS A 21 -0.53 -15.11 -13.94
C LYS A 21 -1.76 -14.58 -13.19
N VAL A 22 -1.60 -13.50 -12.43
CA VAL A 22 -2.69 -12.90 -11.65
C VAL A 22 -3.78 -12.36 -12.56
N ARG A 23 -3.42 -11.71 -13.68
CA ARG A 23 -4.37 -11.24 -14.70
C ARG A 23 -5.26 -12.38 -15.18
N GLN A 24 -4.70 -13.52 -15.57
CA GLN A 24 -5.50 -14.66 -16.04
C GLN A 24 -6.46 -15.20 -14.95
N VAL A 25 -5.99 -15.30 -13.71
CA VAL A 25 -6.80 -15.77 -12.58
C VAL A 25 -7.96 -14.81 -12.31
N VAL A 26 -7.70 -13.51 -12.34
CA VAL A 26 -8.69 -12.45 -12.15
C VAL A 26 -9.76 -12.49 -13.24
N LEU A 27 -9.36 -12.54 -14.51
CA LEU A 27 -10.28 -12.62 -15.65
C LEU A 27 -11.17 -13.85 -15.56
N THR A 28 -10.56 -15.03 -15.33
CA THR A 28 -11.30 -16.29 -15.17
C THR A 28 -12.33 -16.20 -14.04
N LYS A 29 -11.93 -15.64 -12.89
CA LYS A 29 -12.82 -15.49 -11.73
C LYS A 29 -13.97 -14.54 -12.03
N LEU A 30 -13.70 -13.40 -12.65
CA LEU A 30 -14.70 -12.39 -12.95
C LEU A 30 -15.64 -12.83 -14.04
N SER A 31 -15.15 -13.43 -15.13
CA SER A 31 -16.01 -13.98 -16.19
C SER A 31 -16.98 -15.01 -15.62
N ARG A 32 -16.50 -15.92 -14.76
CA ARG A 32 -17.35 -16.90 -14.08
C ARG A 32 -18.36 -16.27 -13.13
N THR A 33 -17.96 -15.28 -12.35
CA THR A 33 -18.83 -14.63 -11.36
C THR A 33 -19.90 -13.74 -12.02
N LEU A 34 -19.59 -13.12 -13.16
CA LEU A 34 -20.48 -12.23 -13.88
C LEU A 34 -21.29 -12.96 -14.97
N GLY A 35 -20.92 -14.19 -15.33
CA GLY A 35 -21.61 -14.98 -16.36
C GLY A 35 -21.38 -14.46 -17.79
N ALA A 36 -20.29 -13.72 -18.02
CA ALA A 36 -19.94 -13.14 -19.31
C ALA A 36 -18.42 -13.19 -19.51
N ASP A 37 -17.96 -13.34 -20.75
CA ASP A 37 -16.53 -13.23 -21.04
C ASP A 37 -16.10 -11.77 -21.02
N ILE A 38 -15.35 -11.37 -19.98
CA ILE A 38 -14.97 -9.97 -19.78
C ILE A 38 -13.69 -9.56 -20.49
N GLU A 39 -12.82 -10.50 -20.86
CA GLU A 39 -11.55 -10.19 -21.52
C GLU A 39 -11.71 -9.39 -22.83
N PRO A 40 -12.61 -9.77 -23.76
CA PRO A 40 -12.83 -9.00 -24.99
C PRO A 40 -13.49 -7.63 -24.74
N LEU A 41 -13.99 -7.37 -23.53
CA LEU A 41 -14.63 -6.10 -23.16
C LEU A 41 -13.63 -5.07 -22.60
N ILE A 42 -12.34 -5.41 -22.50
CA ILE A 42 -11.31 -4.52 -21.97
C ILE A 42 -10.81 -3.61 -23.09
N GLU A 43 -11.20 -2.32 -23.04
CA GLU A 43 -10.70 -1.31 -23.98
C GLU A 43 -9.33 -0.75 -23.60
N ALA A 44 -9.02 -0.69 -22.30
CA ALA A 44 -7.77 -0.20 -21.77
C ALA A 44 -7.43 -0.87 -20.44
N GLU A 45 -6.14 -1.09 -20.21
CA GLU A 45 -5.63 -1.69 -18.98
C GLU A 45 -4.36 -0.95 -18.53
N LYS A 46 -4.27 -0.69 -17.22
CA LYS A 46 -3.04 -0.25 -16.56
C LYS A 46 -2.86 -1.09 -15.31
N THR A 47 -1.67 -1.65 -15.15
CA THR A 47 -1.29 -2.42 -13.96
C THR A 47 -0.37 -1.59 -13.07
N TRP A 48 -0.56 -1.72 -11.76
CA TRP A 48 0.32 -1.10 -10.77
C TRP A 48 0.76 -2.16 -9.76
N THR A 49 2.04 -2.54 -9.84
CA THR A 49 2.66 -3.57 -9.00
C THR A 49 3.39 -2.93 -7.81
N PRO A 50 3.78 -3.71 -6.78
CA PRO A 50 4.57 -3.18 -5.66
C PRO A 50 5.86 -2.44 -6.07
N PRO A 51 6.66 -2.89 -7.06
CA PRO A 51 7.77 -2.08 -7.58
C PRO A 51 7.32 -0.73 -8.17
N GLY A 52 6.20 -0.69 -8.89
CA GLY A 52 5.64 0.56 -9.42
C GLY A 52 5.18 1.50 -8.30
N ILE A 53 4.52 0.97 -7.27
CA ILE A 53 4.11 1.74 -6.09
C ILE A 53 5.34 2.29 -5.37
N ALA A 54 6.38 1.47 -5.20
CA ALA A 54 7.63 1.88 -4.59
C ALA A 54 8.31 3.01 -5.39
N ALA A 55 8.36 2.89 -6.72
CA ALA A 55 8.94 3.91 -7.59
C ALA A 55 8.16 5.24 -7.52
N ASP A 56 6.83 5.19 -7.52
CA ASP A 56 5.98 6.39 -7.56
C ASP A 56 5.88 7.11 -6.22
N THR A 57 5.99 6.38 -5.09
CA THR A 57 5.71 6.92 -3.75
C THR A 57 6.86 6.81 -2.76
N SER A 58 7.99 6.21 -3.16
CA SER A 58 9.09 5.83 -2.27
C SER A 58 8.66 4.92 -1.10
N SER A 59 7.53 4.22 -1.25
CA SER A 59 7.06 3.25 -0.26
C SER A 59 7.92 1.99 -0.31
N PHE A 60 8.64 1.69 0.78
CA PHE A 60 9.52 0.53 0.85
C PHE A 60 8.80 -0.78 0.48
N GLY A 61 9.35 -1.52 -0.48
CA GLY A 61 8.77 -2.76 -1.01
C GLY A 61 7.37 -2.60 -1.64
N GLY A 62 6.91 -1.37 -1.89
CA GLY A 62 5.56 -1.09 -2.39
C GLY A 62 4.44 -1.28 -1.35
N ALA A 63 4.77 -1.24 -0.05
CA ALA A 63 3.80 -1.47 1.00
C ALA A 63 2.75 -0.34 1.11
N LEU A 64 1.46 -0.69 0.99
CA LEU A 64 0.35 0.29 1.04
C LEU A 64 0.10 0.89 2.44
N TYR A 65 0.42 0.16 3.51
CA TYR A 65 0.06 0.53 4.89
C TYR A 65 1.26 0.64 5.83
N GLY A 66 2.47 0.77 5.27
CA GLY A 66 3.72 0.70 6.03
C GLY A 66 3.92 -0.68 6.66
N SER A 67 4.54 -0.72 7.85
CA SER A 67 4.77 -1.97 8.59
C SER A 67 3.45 -2.71 8.86
N SER A 68 3.44 -4.02 8.62
CA SER A 68 2.26 -4.84 8.82
C SER A 68 1.82 -4.87 10.29
N SER A 69 0.52 -4.77 10.52
CA SER A 69 -0.09 -4.85 11.86
C SER A 69 -0.52 -6.29 12.17
N ASN A 70 0.39 -7.25 11.98
CA ASN A 70 0.10 -8.68 12.14
C ASN A 70 0.13 -9.14 13.62
N ASN A 71 0.35 -8.23 14.56
CA ASN A 71 0.22 -8.49 15.99
C ASN A 71 -0.35 -7.25 16.70
N ALA A 72 -1.03 -7.44 17.84
CA ALA A 72 -1.69 -6.36 18.58
C ALA A 72 -0.72 -5.27 19.08
N LEU A 73 0.56 -5.61 19.25
CA LEU A 73 1.61 -4.68 19.68
C LEU A 73 2.21 -3.86 18.54
N ALA A 74 1.97 -4.22 17.27
CA ALA A 74 2.57 -3.57 16.10
C ALA A 74 2.14 -2.11 15.98
N ALA A 75 0.95 -1.76 16.46
CA ALA A 75 0.48 -0.38 16.51
C ALA A 75 1.30 0.47 17.50
N PHE A 76 1.75 -0.11 18.61
CA PHE A 76 2.57 0.56 19.64
C PHE A 76 4.06 0.62 19.29
N LEU A 77 4.51 -0.23 18.36
CA LEU A 77 5.90 -0.25 17.87
C LEU A 77 6.12 0.66 16.64
N ARG A 78 5.09 1.39 16.19
CA ARG A 78 5.24 2.36 15.09
C ARG A 78 6.16 3.50 15.54
N HIS A 79 7.00 3.96 14.62
CA HIS A 79 7.87 5.10 14.87
C HIS A 79 7.03 6.32 15.30
N PRO A 80 7.40 7.04 16.37
CA PRO A 80 6.66 8.21 16.83
C PRO A 80 6.74 9.37 15.82
N ASN A 81 5.86 10.35 15.98
CA ASN A 81 5.80 11.54 15.11
C ASN A 81 6.94 12.55 15.33
N PHE A 82 7.85 12.29 16.25
CA PHE A 82 9.01 13.13 16.57
C PHE A 82 10.29 12.31 16.65
N SER A 83 11.44 12.95 16.50
CA SER A 83 12.74 12.33 16.75
C SER A 83 13.16 12.49 18.21
N GLY A 84 13.53 11.39 18.86
CA GLY A 84 14.16 11.42 20.19
C GLY A 84 15.63 11.83 20.18
N ARG A 85 16.22 12.06 19.00
CA ARG A 85 17.65 12.40 18.83
C ARG A 85 17.90 13.77 18.20
N LEU A 86 16.97 14.24 17.37
CA LEU A 86 17.13 15.47 16.59
C LEU A 86 15.97 16.41 16.88
N THR A 87 16.25 17.50 17.60
CA THR A 87 15.26 18.53 17.89
C THR A 87 14.77 19.17 16.60
N GLY A 88 13.45 19.30 16.45
CA GLY A 88 12.81 19.90 15.27
C GLY A 88 12.60 18.95 14.08
N LEU A 89 12.96 17.67 14.21
CA LEU A 89 12.65 16.66 13.19
C LEU A 89 11.36 15.89 13.55
N TYR A 90 10.39 15.92 12.64
CA TYR A 90 9.09 15.28 12.78
C TYR A 90 8.82 14.31 11.62
N PHE A 91 7.95 13.32 11.88
CA PHE A 91 7.56 12.31 10.90
C PHE A 91 6.03 12.26 10.79
N CYS A 92 5.52 12.30 9.57
CA CYS A 92 4.10 12.32 9.27
C CYS A 92 3.77 11.31 8.16
N GLY A 93 2.67 10.57 8.30
CA GLY A 93 2.14 9.70 7.25
C GLY A 93 1.92 8.26 7.67
N GLY A 94 1.67 7.39 6.68
CA GLY A 94 1.18 6.03 6.91
C GLY A 94 2.19 5.02 7.46
N SER A 95 3.48 5.34 7.39
CA SER A 95 4.57 4.49 7.89
C SER A 95 4.90 4.74 9.36
N VAL A 96 4.37 5.81 9.96
CA VAL A 96 4.60 6.20 11.36
C VAL A 96 3.29 6.19 12.15
N HIS A 97 3.33 6.59 13.42
CA HIS A 97 2.13 6.72 14.24
C HIS A 97 1.11 7.71 13.59
N PRO A 98 -0.21 7.43 13.65
CA PRO A 98 -0.87 6.26 14.21
C PRO A 98 -0.96 5.05 13.25
N GLY A 99 -0.73 5.23 11.95
CA GLY A 99 -0.65 4.13 11.00
C GLY A 99 -1.08 4.48 9.58
N GLY A 100 -1.21 3.45 8.75
CA GLY A 100 -1.56 3.59 7.33
C GLY A 100 -3.06 3.81 7.07
N GLY A 101 -3.36 4.32 5.88
CA GLY A 101 -4.73 4.64 5.45
C GLY A 101 -5.06 6.12 5.66
N ILE A 102 -5.93 6.66 4.78
CA ILE A 102 -6.22 8.10 4.70
C ILE A 102 -6.56 8.72 6.07
N PRO A 103 -7.49 8.17 6.88
CA PRO A 103 -7.84 8.78 8.17
C PRO A 103 -6.66 8.84 9.13
N LEU A 104 -5.85 7.78 9.21
CA LEU A 104 -4.71 7.70 10.12
C LEU A 104 -3.56 8.60 9.67
N CYS A 105 -3.35 8.74 8.36
CA CYS A 105 -2.40 9.72 7.82
C CYS A 105 -2.80 11.16 8.20
N LEU A 106 -4.09 11.50 8.12
CA LEU A 106 -4.58 12.83 8.52
C LEU A 106 -4.43 13.07 10.03
N LEU A 107 -4.67 12.04 10.86
CA LEU A 107 -4.41 12.13 12.30
C LEU A 107 -2.91 12.28 12.60
N SER A 108 -2.04 11.61 11.83
CA SER A 108 -0.58 11.79 11.90
C SER A 108 -0.20 13.26 11.69
N ALA A 109 -0.77 13.90 10.66
CA ALA A 109 -0.53 15.31 10.37
C ALA A 109 -1.01 16.22 11.51
N LYS A 110 -2.21 15.96 12.04
CA LYS A 110 -2.74 16.70 13.19
C LYS A 110 -1.79 16.64 14.40
N ILE A 111 -1.31 15.45 14.76
CA ILE A 111 -0.39 15.25 15.88
C ILE A 111 0.92 16.01 15.64
N VAL A 112 1.48 15.93 14.43
CA VAL A 112 2.72 16.66 14.09
C VAL A 112 2.53 18.17 14.22
N THR A 113 1.42 18.72 13.73
CA THR A 113 1.14 20.15 13.86
C THR A 113 1.02 20.58 15.33
N GLU A 114 0.33 19.80 16.16
CA GLU A 114 0.22 20.06 17.61
C GLU A 114 1.59 19.98 18.33
N LEU A 115 2.52 19.15 17.86
CA LEU A 115 3.87 19.05 18.40
C LEU A 115 4.81 20.18 17.98
N ILE A 116 4.51 20.87 16.87
CA ILE A 116 5.30 22.00 16.37
C ILE A 116 4.91 23.30 17.10
N GLY A 117 3.61 23.48 17.37
CA GLY A 117 3.04 24.71 17.94
C GLY A 117 2.35 25.56 16.89
#